data_AF-G7V940-F1
#
_entry.id   AF-G7V940-F1
#
_cell.length_a   1.000
_cell.length_b   1.000
_cell.length_c   1.000
_cell.angle_alpha   90.00
_cell.angle_beta   90.00
_cell.angle_gamma   90.00
#
_symmetry.space_group_name_H-M   'P 1'
#
loop_
_entity.id
_entity.type
_entity.pdbx_description
1 polymer ?
#
loop_
_entity_poly.entity_id
_entity_poly.type
_entity_poly.pdbx_seq_one_letter_code
_entity_poly.pdbx_strand_id
1 'polypeptide(L)' 'MRMTRREVAILIYKHIKEERFGGGNKLPSERELADMFGITRTLVREALAILEAFGVIEIRDRQGR' A
#
# COMPACT_ATOMS: atom_id res chain seq x y z
N MET A 1 -0.88 -19.34 3.74
CA MET A 1 0.24 -18.60 4.34
C MET A 1 -0.30 -17.25 4.81
N ARG A 2 -0.24 -16.91 6.10
CA ARG A 2 -0.67 -15.59 6.58
C ARG A 2 0.48 -14.61 6.36
N MET A 3 0.25 -13.55 5.58
CA MET A 3 1.20 -12.44 5.49
C MET A 3 1.01 -11.49 6.67
N THR A 4 2.12 -10.94 7.14
CA THR A 4 2.18 -9.90 8.16
C THR A 4 2.18 -8.51 7.52
N ARG A 5 1.79 -7.48 8.29
CA ARG A 5 1.82 -6.09 7.81
C ARG A 5 3.20 -5.64 7.32
N ARG A 6 4.28 -6.17 7.91
CA ARG A 6 5.66 -5.89 7.48
C ARG A 6 5.97 -6.51 6.12
N GLU A 7 5.57 -7.75 5.90
CA GLU A 7 5.77 -8.42 4.60
C GLU A 7 4.98 -7.72 3.49
N VAL A 8 3.75 -7.29 3.79
CA VAL A 8 2.94 -6.52 2.84
C VAL A 8 3.55 -5.16 2.55
N ALA A 9 4.11 -4.47 3.56
CA ALA A 9 4.80 -3.20 3.34
C ALA A 9 6.02 -3.36 2.41
N ILE A 10 6.81 -4.42 2.61
CA ILE A 10 7.94 -4.74 1.72
C ILE A 10 7.46 -5.06 0.30
N LEU A 11 6.36 -5.82 0.17
CA LEU A 11 5.77 -6.16 -1.13
C LEU A 11 5.32 -4.91 -1.89
N ILE A 12 4.60 -4.01 -1.23
CA ILE A 12 4.15 -2.74 -1.80
C ILE A 12 5.37 -1.89 -2.19
N TYR A 13 6.35 -1.75 -1.29
CA TYR A 13 7.58 -1.00 -1.57
C TYR A 13 8.30 -1.50 -2.82
N LYS A 14 8.42 -2.82 -3.00
CA LYS A 14 9.01 -3.40 -4.22
C LYS A 14 8.24 -2.99 -5.47
N HIS A 15 6.91 -3.05 -5.43
CA HIS A 15 6.09 -2.62 -6.58
C HIS A 15 6.21 -1.12 -6.87
N ILE A 16 6.37 -0.27 -5.85
CA ILE A 16 6.69 1.16 -6.02
C ILE A 16 8.03 1.31 -6.74
N LYS A 17 9.08 0.64 -6.25
CA LYS A 17 10.45 0.76 -6.80
C LYS A 17 10.57 0.23 -8.22
N GLU A 18 9.74 -0.74 -8.58
CA GLU A 18 9.68 -1.33 -9.92
C GLU A 18 8.66 -0.62 -10.84
N GLU A 19 8.11 0.52 -10.41
CA GLU A 19 7.13 1.34 -11.16
C GLU A 19 5.90 0.56 -11.65
N ARG A 20 5.54 -0.52 -10.95
CA ARG A 20 4.50 -1.46 -11.38
C ARG A 20 3.05 -0.98 -11.18
N PHE A 21 2.86 0.19 -10.58
CA PHE A 21 1.53 0.75 -10.33
C PHE A 21 0.98 1.62 -11.46
N GLY A 22 1.75 1.82 -12.54
CA GLY A 22 1.27 2.44 -13.77
C GLY A 22 1.09 3.95 -13.68
N GLY A 23 2.05 4.69 -14.24
CA GLY A 23 1.85 6.04 -14.78
C GLY A 23 1.26 7.09 -13.84
N GLY A 24 2.08 7.56 -12.91
CA GLY A 24 1.80 8.71 -12.03
C GLY A 24 2.27 8.42 -10.61
N ASN A 25 2.68 9.44 -9.86
CA ASN A 25 3.16 9.32 -8.47
C ASN A 25 2.08 8.86 -7.47
N LYS A 26 1.02 8.18 -7.94
CA LYS A 26 -0.17 7.83 -7.16
C LYS A 26 -0.29 6.32 -7.05
N LEU A 27 -0.45 5.84 -5.82
CA LEU A 27 -0.73 4.45 -5.54
C LEU A 27 -2.19 4.09 -5.87
N PRO A 28 -2.47 2.82 -6.23
CA PRO A 28 -3.83 2.29 -6.21
C PRO A 28 -4.44 2.43 -4.82
N SER A 29 -5.76 2.48 -4.76
CA SER A 29 -6.49 2.52 -3.48
C SER A 29 -6.23 1.27 -2.64
N GLU A 30 -6.49 1.34 -1.33
CA GLU A 30 -6.38 0.18 -0.43
C GLU A 30 -7.17 -1.04 -0.92
N ARG A 31 -8.32 -0.79 -1.56
CA ARG A 31 -9.18 -1.84 -2.12
C ARG A 31 -8.49 -2.51 -3.31
N GLU A 32 -7.98 -1.72 -4.24
CA GLU A 32 -7.28 -2.25 -5.42
C GLU A 32 -6.02 -3.02 -5.01
N LEU A 33 -5.24 -2.50 -4.06
CA LEU A 33 -4.06 -3.21 -3.53
C LEU A 33 -4.45 -4.52 -2.84
N ALA A 34 -5.54 -4.54 -2.08
CA ALA A 34 -6.06 -5.75 -1.45
C ALA A 34 -6.45 -6.80 -2.50
N ASP A 35 -7.17 -6.37 -3.54
CA ASP A 35 -7.60 -7.23 -4.65
C ASP A 35 -6.40 -7.74 -5.47
N MET A 36 -5.40 -6.89 -5.75
CA MET A 36 -4.17 -7.22 -6.48
C MET A 36 -3.31 -8.26 -5.75
N PHE A 37 -3.18 -8.14 -4.43
CA PHE A 37 -2.32 -9.03 -3.63
C PHE A 37 -3.08 -10.20 -2.99
N GLY A 38 -4.40 -10.26 -3.14
CA GLY A 38 -5.24 -11.30 -2.52
C GLY A 38 -5.23 -11.26 -0.99
N ILE A 39 -5.15 -10.06 -0.39
CA ILE A 39 -5.07 -9.85 1.06
C ILE A 39 -6.21 -8.96 1.56
N THR A 40 -6.35 -8.83 2.88
CA THR A 40 -7.40 -7.99 3.46
C THR A 40 -7.04 -6.51 3.37
N ARG A 41 -8.05 -5.65 3.19
CA ARG A 41 -7.90 -4.20 3.20
C ARG A 41 -7.27 -3.67 4.49
N THR A 42 -7.62 -4.25 5.64
CA THR A 42 -7.03 -3.89 6.93
C THR A 42 -5.51 -4.08 6.94
N LEU A 43 -5.03 -5.20 6.38
CA LEU A 43 -3.60 -5.51 6.33
C LEU A 43 -2.85 -4.56 5.37
N VAL A 44 -3.48 -4.21 4.24
CA VAL A 44 -2.97 -3.18 3.32
C VAL A 44 -2.83 -1.84 4.03
N ARG A 45 -3.88 -1.38 4.73
CA ARG A 45 -3.86 -0.11 5.45
C ARG A 45 -2.73 -0.07 6.50
N GLU A 46 -2.57 -1.13 7.27
CA GLU A 46 -1.48 -1.22 8.25
C GLU A 46 -0.09 -1.20 7.58
N ALA A 47 0.05 -1.82 6.42
CA ALA A 47 1.29 -1.79 5.64
C ALA A 47 1.57 -0.41 5.05
N LEU A 48 0.55 0.28 4.54
CA LEU A 48 0.67 1.65 4.03
C LEU A 48 1.05 2.62 5.15
N ALA A 49 0.49 2.48 6.36
CA ALA A 49 0.87 3.28 7.52
C ALA A 49 2.36 3.09 7.90
N ILE A 50 2.90 1.88 7.74
CA ILE A 50 4.35 1.64 7.92
C ILE A 50 5.14 2.43 6.87
N LEU A 51 4.76 2.36 5.60
CA LEU A 51 5.46 3.06 4.52
C LEU A 51 5.39 4.59 4.67
N GLU A 52 4.25 5.11 5.12
CA GLU A 52 4.07 6.53 5.43
C GLU A 52 4.97 6.98 6.58
N ALA A 53 5.01 6.21 7.68
CA ALA A 53 5.89 6.51 8.82
C ALA A 53 7.39 6.56 8.42
N PHE A 54 7.77 5.81 7.38
CA PHE A 54 9.13 5.84 6.81
C PHE A 54 9.32 6.90 5.71
N GLY A 55 8.30 7.71 5.40
CA GLY A 55 8.36 8.76 4.37
C GLY A 55 8.46 8.23 2.95
N VAL A 56 8.09 6.96 2.72
CA VAL A 56 8.09 6.34 1.39
C VAL A 56 6.91 6.85 0.56
N ILE A 57 5.77 7.07 1.22
CA ILE A 57 4.51 7.50 0.62
C ILE A 57 3.89 8.59 1.48
N GLU A 58 3.02 9.39 0.88
CA GLU A 58 2.15 10.31 1.62
C GLU A 58 0.70 9.85 1.46
N ILE A 59 0.01 9.56 2.57
CA ILE A 59 -1.42 9.26 2.52
C ILE A 59 -2.16 10.59 2.63
N ARG A 60 -2.58 11.12 1.47
CA ARG A 60 -3.50 12.25 1.44
C ARG A 60 -4.91 11.71 1.66
N ASP A 61 -5.27 11.55 2.93
CA ASP A 61 -6.63 11.15 3.30
C ASP A 61 -7.62 12.14 2.67
N ARG A 62 -8.60 11.61 1.93
CA ARG A 62 -9.75 12.42 1.55
C ARG A 62 -10.57 12.57 2.82
N GLN A 63 -10.38 13.69 3.52
CA GLN A 63 -11.23 14.14 4.63
C GLN A 63 -12.68 13.77 4.31
N GLY A 64 -13.18 12.72 4.95
CA GLY A 64 -14.60 12.38 4.88
C GLY A 64 -15.38 13.55 5.45
N ARG A 65 -16.30 14.10 4.67
CA ARG A 65 -17.44 14.83 5.21
C ARG A 65 -18.55 13.84 5.48
#